data_AF-A0A6P0X8G1-F1
#
_entry.id   AF-A0A6P0X8G1-F1
#
_cell.length_a   1.000
_cell.length_b   1.000
_cell.length_c   1.000
_cell.angle_alpha   90.00
_cell.angle_beta   90.00
_cell.angle_gamma   90.00
#
_symmetry.space_group_name_H-M   'P 1'
#
loop_
_entity.id
_entity.type
_entity.pdbx_description
1 polymer ?
#
loop_
_entity_poly.entity_id
_entity_poly.type
_entity_poly.pdbx_seq_one_letter_code
_entity_poly.pdbx_strand_id
1 'polypeptide(L)'
;QAVKDYCQESQLPCLHVGLERDYAEIIWNEDYRVPSPTNDDVCDYPLARNLVMLTVAVACEVIITFVASSKQPGFTITLGDFAVKPI
;
A
#
# COMPACT_ATOMS: atom_id res chain seq x y z
N GLN A 1 -7.37 7.21 -10.23
CA GLN A 1 -7.32 8.63 -10.65
C GLN A 1 -8.26 9.50 -9.81
N ALA A 2 -9.58 9.30 -9.85
CA ALA A 2 -10.55 10.15 -9.15
C ALA A 2 -10.23 10.50 -7.67
N VAL A 3 -9.88 9.51 -6.84
CA VAL A 3 -9.54 9.76 -5.43
C VAL A 3 -8.26 10.61 -5.28
N LYS A 4 -7.23 10.32 -6.08
CA LYS A 4 -5.97 11.08 -6.07
C LYS A 4 -6.23 12.56 -6.34
N ASP A 5 -6.96 12.84 -7.42
CA ASP A 5 -7.23 14.21 -7.88
C ASP A 5 -8.08 14.96 -6.86
N TYR A 6 -9.17 14.35 -6.40
CA TYR A 6 -10.04 14.98 -5.41
C TYR A 6 -9.31 15.33 -4.11
N CYS A 7 -8.49 14.42 -3.59
CA CYS A 7 -7.72 14.66 -2.38
C CYS A 7 -6.66 15.75 -2.58
N GLN A 8 -6.01 15.79 -3.76
CA GLN A 8 -5.04 16.83 -4.09
C GLN A 8 -5.71 18.21 -4.20
N GLU A 9 -6.84 18.31 -4.91
CA GLU A 9 -7.60 19.55 -5.08
C GLU A 9 -8.20 20.05 -3.76
N SER A 10 -8.68 19.13 -2.92
CA SER A 10 -9.29 19.45 -1.63
C SER A 10 -8.27 19.62 -0.49
N GLN A 11 -6.96 19.49 -0.79
CA GLN A 11 -5.86 19.53 0.19
C GLN A 11 -6.08 18.55 1.36
N LEU A 12 -6.61 17.37 1.05
CA LEU A 12 -6.83 16.30 2.03
C LEU A 12 -5.67 15.32 2.02
N PRO A 13 -5.05 15.01 3.18
CA PRO A 13 -4.09 13.92 3.28
C PRO A 13 -4.74 12.62 2.83
N CYS A 14 -4.13 11.93 1.87
CA CYS A 14 -4.64 10.68 1.32
C CYS A 14 -3.51 9.65 1.26
N LEU A 15 -3.77 8.50 1.86
CA LEU A 15 -2.89 7.35 1.84
C LEU A 15 -3.48 6.30 0.89
N HIS A 16 -2.69 5.92 -0.11
CA HIS A 16 -3.02 4.85 -1.04
C HIS A 16 -2.36 3.56 -0.57
N VAL A 17 -3.11 2.47 -0.63
CA VAL A 17 -2.64 1.13 -0.28
C VAL A 17 -2.95 0.22 -1.45
N GLY A 18 -1.91 -0.18 -2.16
CA GLY A 18 -1.98 -1.00 -3.37
C GLY A 18 -1.29 -2.33 -3.19
N LEU A 19 -1.74 -3.33 -3.95
CA LEU A 19 -1.12 -4.64 -4.04
C LEU A 19 -0.96 -5.02 -5.49
N GLU A 20 0.12 -5.75 -5.80
CA GLU A 20 0.39 -6.35 -7.11
C GLU A 20 1.17 -7.65 -6.89
N ARG A 21 0.56 -8.82 -7.17
CA ARG A 21 1.17 -10.15 -6.96
C ARG A 21 1.76 -10.36 -5.56
N ASP A 22 3.09 -10.31 -5.45
CA ASP A 22 3.88 -10.49 -4.23
C ASP A 22 4.40 -9.17 -3.64
N TYR A 23 3.94 -8.03 -4.17
CA TYR A 23 4.30 -6.67 -3.81
C TYR A 23 3.10 -5.92 -3.21
N ALA A 24 3.35 -5.09 -2.20
CA ALA A 24 2.39 -4.10 -1.74
C ALA A 24 3.08 -2.77 -1.45
N GLU A 25 2.31 -1.69 -1.58
CA GLU A 25 2.79 -0.32 -1.42
C GLU A 25 1.81 0.49 -0.58
N ILE A 26 2.37 1.22 0.38
CA ILE A 26 1.69 2.18 1.25
C ILE A 26 2.31 3.53 0.97
N ILE A 27 1.59 4.39 0.25
CA ILE A 27 2.16 5.60 -0.36
C ILE A 27 1.21 6.79 -0.24
N TRP A 28 1.77 7.97 0.04
CA TRP A 28 1.02 9.20 0.16
C TRP A 28 0.72 9.81 -1.22
N ASN A 29 -0.34 10.60 -1.28
CA ASN A 29 -0.94 11.10 -2.53
C ASN A 29 0.06 11.83 -3.44
N GLU A 30 1.02 12.53 -2.84
CA GLU A 30 2.07 13.31 -3.48
C GLU A 30 2.97 12.43 -4.36
N ASP A 31 3.29 11.23 -3.86
CA ASP A 31 4.18 10.28 -4.53
C ASP A 31 3.41 9.20 -5.31
N TYR A 32 2.11 9.01 -5.02
CA TYR A 32 1.29 7.98 -5.63
C TYR A 32 1.16 8.17 -7.15
N ARG A 33 1.43 7.13 -7.92
CA ARG A 33 1.18 7.10 -9.37
C ARG A 33 0.03 6.16 -9.65
N VAL A 34 -0.96 6.66 -10.40
CA VAL A 34 -2.10 5.82 -10.78
C VAL A 34 -1.60 4.71 -11.70
N PRO A 35 -1.82 3.43 -11.35
CA PRO A 35 -1.42 2.31 -12.18
C PRO A 35 -2.03 2.37 -13.58
N SER A 36 -1.32 1.83 -14.57
CA SER A 36 -1.89 1.62 -15.90
C SER A 36 -3.10 0.67 -15.82
N PRO A 37 -4.10 0.79 -16.71
CA PRO A 37 -5.33 -0.01 -16.67
C PRO A 37 -5.13 -1.51 -17.02
N THR A 38 -3.89 -1.99 -17.06
CA THR A 38 -3.56 -3.42 -17.15
C THR A 38 -4.07 -4.12 -15.89
N ASN A 39 -5.16 -4.86 -16.05
CA ASN A 39 -5.77 -5.69 -15.03
C ASN A 39 -4.94 -6.98 -14.89
N ASP A 40 -3.82 -6.93 -14.16
CA ASP A 40 -3.20 -8.15 -13.66
C ASP A 40 -4.04 -8.62 -12.45
N ASP A 41 -4.50 -9.87 -12.49
CA ASP A 41 -5.44 -10.40 -11.49
C ASP A 41 -4.72 -10.70 -10.17
N VAL A 42 -4.50 -9.65 -9.37
CA VAL A 42 -3.82 -9.71 -8.06
C VAL A 42 -4.54 -10.67 -7.09
N CYS A 43 -5.84 -10.88 -7.30
CA CYS A 43 -6.70 -11.70 -6.45
C CYS A 43 -6.54 -13.22 -6.67
N ASP A 44 -5.96 -13.64 -7.80
CA ASP A 44 -5.74 -15.07 -8.10
C ASP A 44 -4.45 -15.63 -7.47
N TYR A 45 -3.69 -14.81 -6.75
CA TYR A 45 -2.44 -15.23 -6.13
C TYR A 45 -2.66 -15.97 -4.80
N PRO A 46 -2.20 -17.23 -4.63
CA PRO A 46 -2.45 -18.03 -3.43
C PRO A 46 -1.96 -17.41 -2.11
N LEU A 47 -0.91 -16.58 -2.13
CA LEU A 47 -0.41 -15.90 -0.92
C LEU A 47 -0.96 -14.47 -0.76
N ALA A 48 -1.90 -14.04 -1.62
CA ALA A 48 -2.53 -12.72 -1.55
C ALA A 48 -3.07 -12.42 -0.15
N ARG A 49 -3.66 -13.42 0.54
CA ARG A 49 -4.18 -13.23 1.90
C ARG A 49 -3.11 -12.84 2.92
N ASN A 50 -1.92 -13.46 2.88
CA ASN A 50 -0.84 -13.14 3.81
C ASN A 50 -0.30 -11.74 3.54
N LEU A 51 -0.10 -11.42 2.27
CA LEU A 51 0.33 -10.09 1.84
C LEU A 51 -0.69 -9.02 2.25
N VAL A 52 -1.98 -9.25 2.03
CA VAL A 52 -3.07 -8.35 2.44
C VAL A 52 -3.04 -8.09 3.94
N MET A 53 -2.93 -9.14 4.77
CA MET A 53 -2.90 -8.98 6.22
C MET A 53 -1.70 -8.13 6.69
N LEU A 54 -0.50 -8.41 6.15
CA LEU A 54 0.69 -7.63 6.47
C LEU A 54 0.56 -6.18 5.99
N THR A 55 0.06 -5.99 4.77
CA THR A 55 -0.16 -4.66 4.16
C THR A 55 -1.11 -3.82 4.99
N VAL A 56 -2.24 -4.41 5.42
CA VAL A 56 -3.23 -3.73 6.28
C VAL A 56 -2.61 -3.37 7.62
N ALA A 57 -1.85 -4.27 8.25
CA ALA A 57 -1.19 -3.99 9.52
C ALA A 57 -0.21 -2.81 9.42
N VAL A 58 0.62 -2.78 8.37
CA VAL A 58 1.56 -1.67 8.12
C VAL A 58 0.80 -0.38 7.82
N ALA A 59 -0.27 -0.42 7.02
CA ALA A 59 -1.10 0.74 6.74
C ALA A 59 -1.74 1.33 8.02
N CYS A 60 -2.23 0.47 8.93
CA CYS A 60 -2.73 0.92 10.23
C CYS A 60 -1.65 1.65 11.05
N GLU A 61 -0.42 1.13 11.08
CA GLU A 61 0.69 1.78 11.78
C GLU A 61 1.08 3.13 11.16
N VAL A 62 1.04 3.23 9.83
CA VAL A 62 1.25 4.50 9.11
C VAL A 62 0.18 5.52 9.49
N ILE A 63 -1.09 5.12 9.53
CA ILE A 63 -2.21 5.97 9.93
C ILE A 63 -2.04 6.43 11.38
N ILE A 64 -1.68 5.52 12.30
CA ILE A 64 -1.41 5.85 13.70
C ILE A 64 -0.25 6.85 13.81
N THR A 65 0.85 6.61 13.08
CA THR A 65 2.01 7.49 13.05
C THR A 65 1.65 8.88 12.54
N PHE A 66 0.83 8.96 11.49
CA PHE A 66 0.34 10.21 10.95
C PHE A 66 -0.51 10.97 11.96
N VAL A 67 -1.49 10.31 12.59
CA VAL A 67 -2.34 10.94 13.61
C VAL A 67 -1.53 11.38 14.84
N ALA A 68 -0.54 10.58 15.26
CA ALA A 68 0.23 10.85 16.47
C ALA A 68 1.34 11.89 16.28
N SER A 69 1.90 12.03 15.08
CA SER A 69 3.13 12.82 14.86
C SER A 69 3.12 13.70 13.61
N SER A 70 2.05 13.70 12.82
CA SER A 70 1.95 14.35 11.51
C SER A 70 2.99 13.89 10.49
N LYS A 71 3.73 12.82 10.78
CA LYS A 71 4.69 12.22 9.84
C LYS A 71 3.94 11.38 8.81
N GLN A 72 4.42 11.42 7.57
CA GLN A 72 3.85 10.68 6.44
C GLN A 72 4.87 9.66 5.91
N PRO A 73 5.19 8.59 6.68
CA PRO A 73 6.07 7.55 6.18
C PRO A 73 5.35 6.73 5.09
N GLY A 74 6.09 6.33 4.07
CA GLY A 74 5.66 5.37 3.06
C GLY A 74 6.47 4.08 3.17
N PHE A 75 5.89 2.96 2.73
CA PHE A 75 6.51 1.64 2.81
C PHE A 75 6.19 0.79 1.59
N THR A 76 7.13 -0.08 1.25
CA THR A 76 6.94 -1.15 0.27
C THR A 76 7.17 -2.49 0.96
N ILE A 77 6.44 -3.51 0.52
CA ILE A 77 6.46 -4.85 1.08
C ILE A 77 6.64 -5.83 -0.09
N THR A 78 7.60 -6.75 0.02
CA THR A 78 7.81 -7.82 -0.96
C THR A 78 7.79 -9.17 -0.26
N LEU A 79 7.09 -10.17 -0.82
CA LEU A 79 7.19 -11.55 -0.34
C LEU A 79 8.41 -12.28 -0.92
N GLY A 80 9.05 -11.76 -1.97
CA GLY A 80 10.27 -12.34 -2.54
C GLY A 80 11.40 -12.51 -1.53
N ASP A 81 11.55 -11.56 -0.60
CA ASP A 81 12.54 -11.62 0.49
C ASP A 81 11.95 -12.18 1.80
N PHE A 82 10.62 -12.24 1.91
CA PHE A 82 9.89 -12.67 3.11
C PHE A 82 9.69 -14.20 3.13
N ALA A 83 10.80 -14.93 3.28
CA ALA A 83 10.80 -16.39 3.29
C ALA A 83 10.79 -17.00 4.71
N VAL A 84 9.94 -18.02 4.92
CA VAL A 84 10.07 -18.95 6.04
C VAL A 84 10.94 -20.12 5.60
N LYS A 85 12.12 -20.29 6.21
CA LYS A 85 13.06 -21.37 5.88
C LYS A 85 13.10 -22.39 7.00
N PRO A 86 13.11 -23.71 6.70
CA PRO A 86 13.46 -24.70 7.70
C PRO A 86 14.90 -24.46 8.18
N ILE A 87 15.17 -24.82 9.43
CA ILE A 87 16.51 -24.80 10.03
C ILE A 87 17.35 -25.91 9.39
#